data_AF-A0A7Y9EI79-F1
#
_entry.id   AF-A0A7Y9EI79-F1
#
_cell.length_a   1.000
_cell.length_b   1.000
_cell.length_c   1.000
_cell.angle_alpha   90.00
_cell.angle_beta   90.00
_cell.angle_gamma   90.00
#
_symmetry.space_group_name_H-M   'P 1'
#
loop_
_entity.id
_entity.type
_entity.pdbx_description
1 polymer ?
#
loop_
_entity_poly.entity_id
_entity_poly.type
_entity_poly.pdbx_seq_one_letter_code
_entity_poly.pdbx_strand_id
1 'polypeptide(L)'
;MNLSEAKREYREVLEAFAGSDEAVSEAWLADVQRRLDGVRKRAMRQIDQYTTRRFLSVNQRRGMVTKLEWMHQKAHAEVVAIAAQRQGE
;
A
#
# COMPACT_ATOMS: atom_id res chain seq x y z
N MET A 1 5.13 3.36 16.48
CA MET A 1 4.67 3.69 15.13
C MET A 1 3.32 3.04 14.97
N ASN A 2 2.33 3.84 14.56
CA ASN A 2 1.03 3.32 14.18
C ASN A 2 1.02 3.18 12.65
N LEU A 3 0.57 2.04 12.14
CA LEU A 3 0.46 1.76 10.70
C LEU A 3 -0.62 2.62 9.99
N SER A 4 -1.28 3.52 10.72
CA SER A 4 -2.25 4.48 10.19
C SER A 4 -1.71 5.35 9.06
N GLU A 5 -0.43 5.73 9.08
CA GLU A 5 0.15 6.53 8.00
C GLU A 5 0.20 5.74 6.69
N ALA A 6 0.73 4.51 6.72
CA ALA A 6 0.73 3.62 5.56
C ALA A 6 -0.69 3.33 5.06
N LYS A 7 -1.65 3.14 5.98
CA LYS A 7 -3.07 2.96 5.63
C LYS A 7 -3.63 4.19 4.91
N ARG A 8 -3.30 5.40 5.38
CA ARG A 8 -3.73 6.66 4.75
C ARG A 8 -3.11 6.81 3.37
N GLU A 9 -1.79 6.62 3.22
CA GLU A 9 -1.10 6.71 1.94
C GLU A 9 -1.63 5.68 0.92
N TYR A 10 -1.93 4.44 1.33
CA TYR A 10 -2.57 3.47 0.44
C TYR A 10 -3.92 3.96 -0.05
N ARG A 11 -4.75 4.51 0.84
CA ARG A 11 -6.04 5.07 0.48
C ARG A 11 -5.92 6.23 -0.50
N GLU A 12 -4.98 7.15 -0.27
CA GLU A 12 -4.71 8.29 -1.17
C GLU A 12 -4.33 7.82 -2.58
N VAL A 13 -3.49 6.77 -2.68
CA VAL A 13 -3.13 6.18 -3.98
C VAL A 13 -4.36 5.58 -4.68
N LEU A 14 -5.21 4.86 -3.94
CA LEU A 14 -6.40 4.21 -4.50
C LEU A 14 -7.50 5.21 -4.87
N GLU A 15 -7.69 6.28 -4.10
CA GLU A 15 -8.65 7.35 -4.41
C GLU A 15 -8.22 8.14 -5.66
N ALA A 16 -6.92 8.47 -5.78
CA ALA A 16 -6.38 9.09 -6.98
C ALA A 16 -6.52 8.18 -8.22
N PHE A 17 -6.46 6.86 -8.02
CA PHE A 17 -6.65 5.87 -9.09
C PHE A 17 -8.12 5.75 -9.51
N ALA A 18 -9.04 5.67 -8.56
CA ALA A 18 -10.48 5.58 -8.83
C ALA A 18 -11.05 6.84 -9.47
N GLY A 19 -10.54 8.02 -9.11
CA GLY A 19 -10.99 9.31 -9.64
C GLY A 19 -10.26 9.80 -10.90
N SER A 20 -9.41 8.98 -11.52
CA SER A 20 -8.68 9.35 -12.74
C SER A 20 -9.54 9.16 -13.98
N ASP A 21 -9.64 10.18 -14.84
CA ASP A 21 -10.32 10.07 -16.15
C ASP A 21 -9.48 9.30 -17.20
N GLU A 22 -8.21 9.00 -16.90
CA GLU A 22 -7.32 8.25 -17.80
C GLU A 22 -7.84 6.83 -18.03
N ALA A 23 -7.91 6.39 -19.30
CA ALA A 23 -8.31 5.03 -19.64
C ALA A 23 -7.38 3.99 -19.00
N VAL A 24 -7.96 2.90 -18.50
CA VAL A 24 -7.19 1.82 -17.84
C VAL A 24 -6.23 1.20 -18.86
N SER A 25 -4.93 1.48 -18.71
CA SER A 25 -3.85 0.91 -19.52
C SER A 25 -2.87 0.12 -18.66
N GLU A 26 -2.07 -0.75 -19.29
CA GLU A 26 -1.00 -1.49 -18.58
C GLU A 26 0.03 -0.54 -17.95
N ALA A 27 0.37 0.55 -18.64
CA ALA A 27 1.29 1.57 -18.12
C ALA A 27 0.73 2.26 -16.87
N TRP A 28 -0.57 2.55 -16.90
CA TRP A 28 -1.28 3.17 -15.78
C TRP A 28 -1.36 2.24 -14.56
N LEU A 29 -1.68 0.95 -14.77
CA LEU A 29 -1.66 -0.07 -13.72
C LEU A 29 -0.26 -0.25 -13.11
N ALA A 30 0.78 -0.28 -13.95
CA ALA A 30 2.16 -0.40 -13.51
C ALA A 30 2.61 0.80 -12.66
N ASP A 31 2.15 2.03 -12.97
CA ASP A 31 2.45 3.20 -12.14
C ASP A 31 1.81 3.10 -10.75
N VAL A 32 0.57 2.62 -10.68
CA VAL A 32 -0.16 2.49 -9.41
C VAL A 32 0.48 1.42 -8.54
N GLN A 33 0.84 0.27 -9.11
CA GLN A 33 1.60 -0.75 -8.39
C GLN A 33 2.92 -0.18 -7.85
N ARG A 34 3.66 0.60 -8.65
CA ARG A 34 4.90 1.27 -8.22
C ARG A 34 4.66 2.23 -7.06
N ARG A 35 3.55 2.97 -7.06
CA ARG A 35 3.18 3.86 -5.94
C ARG A 35 2.87 3.07 -4.67
N LEU A 36 2.10 1.98 -4.76
CA LEU A 36 1.82 1.08 -3.63
C LEU A 36 3.11 0.47 -3.05
N ASP A 37 4.04 0.04 -3.92
CA ASP A 37 5.35 -0.47 -3.50
C ASP A 37 6.19 0.60 -2.80
N GLY A 38 6.08 1.86 -3.26
CA GLY A 38 6.68 3.02 -2.61
C GLY A 38 6.19 3.20 -1.17
N VAL A 39 4.88 3.09 -0.95
CA VAL A 39 4.26 3.14 0.39
C VAL A 39 4.80 2.00 1.26
N ARG A 40 4.79 0.76 0.74
CA ARG A 40 5.33 -0.41 1.45
C ARG A 40 6.78 -0.22 1.86
N LYS A 41 7.64 0.25 0.96
CA LYS A 41 9.06 0.48 1.22
C LYS A 41 9.30 1.57 2.25
N ARG A 42 8.51 2.65 2.25
CA ARG A 42 8.57 3.70 3.29
C ARG A 42 8.14 3.16 4.65
N ALA A 43 6.99 2.49 4.69
CA ALA A 43 6.45 1.92 5.92
C ALA A 43 7.39 0.87 6.52
N MET A 44 8.02 0.02 5.70
CA MET A 44 9.02 -0.96 6.17
C MET A 44 10.21 -0.28 6.86
N ARG A 45 10.75 0.78 6.25
CA ARG A 45 11.85 1.55 6.83
C ARG A 45 11.45 2.20 8.16
N GLN A 46 10.23 2.71 8.25
CA GLN A 46 9.72 3.28 9.51
C GLN A 46 9.51 2.19 10.59
N ILE A 47 9.04 0.99 10.21
CA ILE A 47 8.94 -0.16 11.13
C ILE A 47 10.33 -0.51 11.66
N ASP A 48 11.33 -0.61 10.79
CA ASP A 48 12.70 -0.92 11.18
C ASP A 48 13.24 0.13 12.16
N GLN A 49 13.14 1.41 11.81
CA GLN A 49 13.57 2.51 12.70
C GLN A 49 12.84 2.51 14.04
N TYR A 50 11.52 2.28 14.04
CA TYR A 50 10.71 2.26 15.25
C TYR A 50 11.07 1.07 16.15
N THR A 51 11.23 -0.11 15.57
CA THR A 51 11.56 -1.34 16.31
C THR A 51 12.95 -1.27 16.91
N THR A 52 13.93 -0.71 16.19
CA THR A 52 15.26 -0.42 16.72
C THR A 52 15.21 0.59 17.87
N ARG A 53 14.54 1.74 17.69
CA ARG A 53 14.48 2.80 18.71
C ARG A 53 13.76 2.39 20.00
N ARG A 54 12.82 1.45 19.91
CA ARG A 54 12.02 0.98 21.05
C ARG A 54 12.44 -0.37 21.59
N PHE A 55 13.54 -0.95 21.09
CA PHE A 55 14.02 -2.28 21.46
C PHE A 55 12.93 -3.36 21.41
N LEU A 56 12.08 -3.30 20.38
CA LEU A 56 10.97 -4.25 20.24
C LEU A 56 11.48 -5.65 19.93
N SER A 57 10.76 -6.65 20.40
CA SER A 57 11.09 -8.04 20.10
C SER A 57 10.90 -8.35 18.62
N VAL A 58 11.60 -9.39 18.16
CA VAL A 58 11.45 -9.93 16.80
C VAL A 58 9.99 -10.27 16.49
N ASN A 59 9.24 -10.77 17.48
CA ASN A 59 7.81 -11.09 17.32
C ASN A 59 6.95 -9.83 17.14
N GLN A 60 7.23 -8.76 17.89
CA GLN A 60 6.51 -7.49 17.72
C GLN A 60 6.81 -6.88 16.35
N ARG A 61 8.08 -6.87 15.91
CA ARG A 61 8.44 -6.45 14.55
C ARG A 61 7.71 -7.29 13.50
N ARG A 62 7.74 -8.61 13.64
CA ARG A 62 7.07 -9.54 12.71
C ARG A 62 5.58 -9.25 12.62
N GLY A 63 4.89 -9.01 13.73
CA GLY A 63 3.47 -8.63 13.72
C GLY A 63 3.18 -7.35 12.94
N MET A 64 4.03 -6.32 13.07
CA MET A 64 3.91 -5.08 12.29
C MET A 64 4.15 -5.31 10.80
N VAL A 65 5.19 -6.10 10.46
CA VAL A 65 5.50 -6.47 9.07
C VAL A 65 4.34 -7.25 8.45
N THR A 66 3.83 -8.28 9.12
CA THR A 66 2.68 -9.06 8.63
C THR A 66 1.46 -8.19 8.39
N LYS A 67 1.17 -7.24 9.29
CA LYS A 67 0.06 -6.30 9.10
C LYS A 67 0.29 -5.36 7.91
N LEU A 68 1.53 -4.91 7.69
CA LEU A 68 1.88 -4.11 6.52
C LEU A 68 1.71 -4.89 5.21
N GLU A 69 2.19 -6.13 5.16
CA GLU A 69 2.03 -7.00 3.98
C GLU A 69 0.56 -7.28 3.69
N TRP A 70 -0.26 -7.53 4.71
CA TRP A 70 -1.70 -7.71 4.54
C TRP A 70 -2.38 -6.46 3.95
N MET A 71 -2.05 -5.26 4.46
CA MET A 71 -2.57 -4.01 3.90
C MET A 71 -2.14 -3.81 2.43
N HIS A 72 -0.90 -4.17 2.11
CA HIS A 72 -0.37 -4.07 0.76
C HIS A 72 -1.10 -5.01 -0.21
N GLN A 73 -1.28 -6.28 0.17
CA GLN A 73 -2.04 -7.25 -0.62
C GLN A 73 -3.48 -6.80 -0.84
N LYS A 74 -4.12 -6.25 0.20
CA LYS A 74 -5.47 -5.70 0.09
C LYS A 74 -5.53 -4.54 -0.90
N ALA A 75 -4.57 -3.61 -0.86
CA ALA A 75 -4.51 -2.51 -1.80
C ALA A 75 -4.33 -2.98 -3.26
N HIS A 76 -3.50 -4.00 -3.49
CA HIS A 76 -3.38 -4.63 -4.83
C HIS A 76 -4.69 -5.23 -5.32
N ALA A 77 -5.43 -5.93 -4.44
CA ALA A 77 -6.74 -6.47 -4.80
C ALA A 77 -7.76 -5.36 -5.14
N GLU A 78 -7.71 -4.23 -4.44
CA GLU A 78 -8.54 -3.06 -4.74
C GLU A 78 -8.20 -2.43 -6.10
N VAL A 79 -6.92 -2.36 -6.48
CA VAL A 79 -6.51 -1.92 -7.83
C VAL A 79 -7.13 -2.79 -8.91
N VAL A 80 -7.09 -4.12 -8.74
CA VAL A 80 -7.69 -5.06 -9.69
C VAL A 80 -9.21 -4.87 -9.79
N ALA A 81 -9.88 -4.66 -8.66
CA ALA A 81 -11.33 -4.42 -8.63
C ALA A 81 -11.71 -3.12 -9.37
N ILE A 82 -10.99 -2.03 -9.12
CA ILE A 82 -11.24 -0.74 -9.80
C ILE A 82 -10.95 -0.86 -11.30
N ALA A 83 -9.87 -1.54 -11.69
CA ALA A 83 -9.55 -1.77 -13.09
C ALA A 83 -10.65 -2.56 -13.81
N ALA A 84 -11.20 -3.60 -13.19
CA ALA A 84 -12.28 -4.40 -13.74
C ALA A 84 -13.59 -3.60 -13.87
N GLN A 85 -13.91 -2.74 -12.90
CA GLN A 85 -15.09 -1.86 -12.96
C GLN A 85 -15.00 -0.91 -14.17
N ARG A 86 -13.85 -0.26 -14.36
CA ARG A 86 -13.65 0.71 -15.44
C ARG A 86 -13.50 0.10 -16.84
N GLN A 87 -13.25 -1.21 -16.95
CA GLN A 87 -13.25 -1.93 -18.24
C GLN A 87 -14.65 -2.40 -18.66
N GLY A 88 -15.60 -2.45 -17.72
CA GLY A 88 -17.00 -2.81 -17.98
C GLY A 88 -17.94 -1.62 -18.17
N GLU A 89 -17.44 -0.40 -17.99
CA GLU A 89 -18.09 0.89 -18.29
C GLU A 89 -17.81 1.32 -19.74
#